data_AF-A0A443PRP8-F1
#
_entry.id   AF-A0A443PRP8-F1
#
_cell.length_a   1.000
_cell.length_b   1.000
_cell.length_c   1.000
_cell.angle_alpha   90.00
_cell.angle_beta   90.00
_cell.angle_gamma   90.00
#
_symmetry.space_group_name_H-M   'P 1'
#
loop_
_entity.id
_entity.type
_entity.pdbx_description
1 polymer ?
#
loop_
_entity_poly.entity_id
_entity_poly.type
_entity_poly.pdbx_seq_one_letter_code
_entity_poly.pdbx_strand_id
1 'polypeptide(L)'
;MMSPGSFLPLFPSLVDLPILVVALEKVERSSGPLIGSSIASIQKSTAPEMLLALMDEAYTGSAIEDRGGDSGSDDNNPIDVADSLFLDLLKDENDGLAERHWTSPAMASALQAAINSAQSDRLREALHMAPRLLDVYFATALRNVRKRLSDFMLAAFQRCPDFVSLLKKPIIDRLGEAYDSPAKTELALQLCWAIGEHGGGGMSHKDVARELFESLELLLYENLLSSRLGLSRDPISSDGEPFRKSSQARLLCFVVTAIAKLATYHRELLPRARVSLAKLSAYNLLILTGDLRR
;
A
#
# COMPACT_ATOMS: atom_id res chain seq x y z
N MET A 1 -11.16 1.35 -10.45
CA MET A 1 -10.79 1.41 -9.02
C MET A 1 -11.54 0.30 -8.31
N MET A 2 -10.83 -0.59 -7.63
CA MET A 2 -11.45 -1.70 -6.89
C MET A 2 -12.30 -1.17 -5.73
N SER A 3 -13.45 -1.81 -5.50
CA SER A 3 -14.40 -1.46 -4.44
C SER A 3 -13.73 -1.56 -3.06
N PRO A 4 -14.06 -0.72 -2.06
CA PRO A 4 -13.56 -0.85 -0.70
C PRO A 4 -13.78 -2.24 -0.08
N GLY A 5 -14.80 -2.98 -0.54
CA GLY A 5 -15.08 -4.35 -0.11
C GLY A 5 -14.21 -5.42 -0.79
N SER A 6 -13.49 -5.11 -1.86
CA SER A 6 -12.77 -6.11 -2.66
C SER A 6 -11.27 -6.19 -2.39
N PHE A 7 -10.75 -5.42 -1.42
CA PHE A 7 -9.31 -5.42 -1.12
C PHE A 7 -8.95 -6.38 0.01
N LEU A 8 -9.68 -6.36 1.14
CA LEU A 8 -9.42 -7.27 2.27
C LEU A 8 -9.54 -8.77 1.91
N PRO A 9 -10.52 -9.20 1.09
CA PRO A 9 -10.64 -10.62 0.71
C PRO A 9 -9.47 -11.13 -0.15
N LEU A 10 -8.61 -10.26 -0.70
CA LEU A 10 -7.46 -10.70 -1.50
C LEU A 10 -6.30 -11.20 -0.64
N PHE A 11 -6.25 -10.84 0.64
CA PHE A 11 -5.14 -11.21 1.50
C PHE A 11 -5.00 -12.74 1.67
N PRO A 12 -6.06 -13.48 2.05
CA PRO A 12 -6.00 -14.95 2.13
C PRO A 12 -5.57 -15.58 0.80
N SER A 13 -6.16 -15.16 -0.32
CA SER A 13 -5.81 -15.69 -1.65
C SER A 13 -4.34 -15.49 -2.04
N LEU A 14 -3.70 -14.39 -1.58
CA LEU A 14 -2.28 -14.13 -1.82
C LEU A 14 -1.37 -14.97 -0.93
N VAL A 15 -1.78 -15.21 0.32
CA VAL A 15 -1.06 -16.05 1.28
C VAL A 15 -1.13 -17.52 0.87
N ASP A 16 -2.30 -17.95 0.39
CA ASP A 16 -2.56 -19.34 0.04
C ASP A 16 -2.09 -19.69 -1.39
N LEU A 17 -1.61 -18.71 -2.18
CA LEU A 17 -1.19 -18.91 -3.57
C LEU A 17 -0.22 -20.11 -3.74
N PRO A 18 0.85 -20.27 -2.93
CA PRO A 18 1.74 -21.42 -3.07
C PRO A 18 1.05 -22.76 -2.74
N ILE A 19 0.14 -22.78 -1.75
CA ILE A 19 -0.62 -23.97 -1.39
C ILE A 19 -1.60 -24.34 -2.49
N LEU A 20 -2.33 -23.36 -3.02
CA LEU A 20 -3.27 -23.56 -4.11
C LEU A 20 -2.56 -24.20 -5.30
N VAL A 21 -1.34 -23.78 -5.61
CA VAL A 21 -0.51 -24.41 -6.66
C VAL A 21 -0.16 -25.86 -6.30
N VAL A 22 0.26 -26.15 -5.06
CA VAL A 22 0.52 -27.53 -4.61
C VAL A 22 -0.72 -28.41 -4.73
N ALA A 23 -1.88 -27.91 -4.30
CA ALA A 23 -3.13 -28.64 -4.31
C ALA A 23 -3.61 -28.91 -5.75
N LEU A 24 -3.55 -27.92 -6.63
CA LEU A 24 -3.86 -28.08 -8.05
C LEU A 24 -2.91 -29.06 -8.75
N GLU A 25 -1.62 -29.05 -8.41
CA GLU A 25 -0.67 -30.02 -8.97
C GLU A 25 -0.91 -31.46 -8.49
N LYS A 26 -1.45 -31.65 -7.28
CA LYS A 26 -1.86 -32.98 -6.80
C LYS A 26 -3.05 -33.49 -7.60
N VAL A 27 -4.05 -32.64 -7.82
CA VAL A 27 -5.20 -32.93 -8.69
C VAL A 27 -4.77 -33.25 -10.12
N GLU A 28 -3.80 -32.51 -10.68
CA GLU A 28 -3.27 -32.81 -12.02
C GLU A 28 -2.52 -34.15 -12.08
N ARG A 29 -1.80 -34.54 -11.01
CA ARG A 29 -1.09 -35.82 -10.96
C ARG A 29 -2.04 -37.01 -10.87
N SER A 30 -3.19 -36.87 -10.21
CA SER A 30 -4.18 -37.93 -10.04
C SER A 30 -5.16 -38.04 -11.20
N SER A 31 -5.51 -36.94 -11.87
CA SER A 31 -6.56 -36.92 -12.91
C SER A 31 -6.08 -36.55 -14.32
N GLY A 32 -4.80 -36.25 -14.49
CA GLY A 32 -4.23 -35.78 -15.75
C GLY A 32 -4.13 -34.25 -15.85
N PRO A 33 -3.48 -33.71 -16.90
CA PRO A 33 -3.22 -32.28 -17.01
C PRO A 33 -4.51 -31.46 -17.13
N LEU A 34 -4.60 -30.35 -16.38
CA LEU A 34 -5.68 -29.37 -16.50
C LEU A 34 -5.51 -28.46 -17.72
N ILE A 35 -4.26 -28.27 -18.15
CA ILE A 35 -3.89 -27.44 -19.29
C ILE A 35 -3.44 -28.34 -20.44
N GLY A 36 -4.35 -28.65 -21.35
CA GLY A 36 -4.06 -29.35 -22.60
C GLY A 36 -3.65 -28.38 -23.71
N SER A 37 -2.66 -28.76 -24.52
CA SER A 37 -2.27 -28.01 -25.73
C SER A 37 -3.33 -28.02 -26.84
N SER A 38 -4.42 -28.78 -26.68
CA SER A 38 -5.54 -28.87 -27.64
C SER A 38 -6.85 -29.22 -26.93
N ILE A 39 -7.98 -28.69 -27.42
CA ILE A 39 -9.33 -28.91 -26.85
C ILE A 39 -9.69 -30.41 -26.80
N ALA A 40 -9.14 -31.22 -27.71
CA ALA A 40 -9.34 -32.67 -27.75
C ALA A 40 -8.65 -33.44 -26.61
N SER A 41 -7.54 -32.92 -26.04
CA SER A 41 -6.90 -33.54 -24.88
C SER A 41 -7.57 -33.17 -23.56
N ILE A 42 -8.27 -32.03 -23.51
CA ILE A 42 -9.07 -31.60 -22.36
C ILE A 42 -10.32 -32.48 -22.21
N GLN A 43 -10.97 -32.89 -23.31
CA GLN A 43 -12.10 -33.84 -23.28
C GLN A 43 -11.74 -35.26 -22.82
N LYS A 44 -10.45 -35.60 -22.81
CA LYS A 44 -9.94 -36.89 -22.34
C LYS A 44 -9.36 -36.82 -20.91
N SER A 45 -9.22 -35.62 -20.36
CA SER A 45 -8.72 -35.38 -19.01
C SER A 45 -9.88 -35.42 -18.03
N THR A 46 -9.77 -36.23 -16.97
CA THR A 46 -10.77 -36.32 -15.89
C THR A 46 -10.58 -35.20 -14.86
N ALA A 47 -9.51 -34.42 -14.96
CA ALA A 47 -9.16 -33.34 -14.02
C ALA A 47 -10.21 -32.22 -13.88
N PRO A 48 -10.80 -31.66 -14.97
CA PRO A 48 -11.86 -30.66 -14.82
C PRO A 48 -13.14 -31.23 -14.18
N GLU A 49 -13.49 -32.48 -14.47
CA GLU A 49 -14.63 -33.16 -13.83
C GLU A 49 -14.37 -33.39 -12.34
N MET A 50 -13.14 -33.77 -11.98
CA MET A 50 -12.75 -33.96 -10.58
C MET A 50 -12.72 -32.64 -9.80
N LEU A 51 -12.23 -31.54 -10.38
CA LEU A 51 -12.31 -30.23 -9.74
C LEU A 51 -13.76 -29.80 -9.48
N LEU A 52 -14.65 -29.99 -10.45
CA LEU A 52 -16.07 -29.70 -10.28
C LEU A 52 -16.70 -30.54 -9.17
N ALA A 53 -16.36 -31.83 -9.10
CA ALA A 53 -16.82 -32.72 -8.04
C ALA A 53 -16.31 -32.27 -6.65
N LEU A 54 -15.03 -31.89 -6.54
CA LEU A 54 -14.46 -31.36 -5.28
C LEU A 54 -15.10 -30.03 -4.87
N MET A 55 -15.44 -29.16 -5.82
CA MET A 55 -16.18 -27.94 -5.56
C MET A 55 -17.60 -28.21 -5.05
N ASP A 56 -18.31 -29.17 -5.68
CA ASP A 56 -19.65 -29.56 -5.27
C ASP A 56 -19.65 -30.23 -3.89
N GLU A 57 -18.67 -31.09 -3.61
CA GLU A 57 -18.49 -31.71 -2.29
C GLU A 57 -18.16 -30.65 -1.21
N ALA A 58 -17.26 -29.71 -1.49
CA ALA A 58 -16.93 -28.64 -0.55
C ALA A 58 -18.15 -27.73 -0.26
N TYR A 59 -19.04 -27.56 -1.23
CA TYR A 59 -20.23 -26.71 -1.11
C TYR A 59 -21.42 -27.43 -0.44
N THR A 60 -21.63 -28.71 -0.76
CA THR A 60 -22.81 -29.47 -0.31
C THR A 60 -22.54 -30.35 0.90
N GLY A 61 -21.27 -30.66 1.20
CA GLY A 61 -20.88 -31.61 2.24
C GLY A 61 -21.24 -33.06 1.94
N SER A 62 -21.75 -33.35 0.73
CA SER A 62 -22.02 -34.72 0.30
C SER A 62 -20.70 -35.37 -0.08
N ALA A 63 -20.25 -36.34 0.71
CA ALA A 63 -19.16 -37.21 0.27
C ALA A 63 -19.50 -37.76 -1.11
N ILE A 64 -18.52 -37.87 -2.00
CA ILE A 64 -18.71 -38.50 -3.32
C ILE A 64 -19.31 -39.88 -3.07
N GLU A 65 -20.63 -40.00 -3.20
CA GLU A 65 -21.31 -41.28 -3.06
C GLU A 65 -20.80 -42.12 -4.21
N ASP A 66 -20.14 -43.22 -3.83
CA ASP A 66 -19.84 -44.35 -4.70
C ASP A 66 -21.05 -44.57 -5.60
N ARG A 67 -20.90 -44.27 -6.89
CA ARG A 67 -21.94 -44.49 -7.91
C ARG A 67 -22.00 -46.00 -8.14
N GLY A 68 -22.45 -46.73 -7.13
CA GLY A 68 -22.68 -48.15 -7.09
C GLY A 68 -23.88 -48.51 -7.96
N GLY A 69 -23.61 -48.64 -9.25
CA GLY A 69 -24.47 -49.31 -10.22
C GLY A 69 -23.68 -50.40 -10.93
N ASP A 70 -23.56 -51.56 -10.28
CA ASP A 70 -23.34 -52.90 -10.85
C ASP A 70 -22.52 -52.99 -12.15
N SER A 71 -21.20 -53.18 -12.04
CA SER A 71 -20.47 -54.07 -12.96
C SER A 71 -19.15 -54.51 -12.33
N GLY A 72 -19.05 -55.79 -12.01
CA GLY A 72 -17.82 -56.38 -11.48
C GLY A 72 -16.66 -56.31 -12.48
N SER A 73 -15.54 -55.73 -12.03
CA SER A 73 -14.20 -56.13 -12.43
C SER A 73 -13.22 -55.67 -11.36
N ASP A 74 -12.68 -56.63 -10.61
CA ASP A 74 -11.47 -56.46 -9.80
C ASP A 74 -10.33 -55.98 -10.69
N ASP A 75 -9.86 -54.77 -10.42
CA ASP A 75 -8.51 -54.22 -10.70
C ASP A 75 -8.68 -52.73 -10.95
N ASN A 76 -8.70 -51.96 -9.87
CA ASN A 76 -8.11 -50.63 -9.75
C ASN A 76 -8.25 -50.24 -8.28
N ASN A 77 -7.17 -49.77 -7.66
CA ASN A 77 -7.25 -49.12 -6.35
C ASN A 77 -8.45 -48.17 -6.38
N PRO A 78 -9.37 -48.22 -5.39
CA PRO A 78 -10.38 -47.17 -5.30
C PRO A 78 -9.61 -45.86 -5.30
N ILE A 79 -9.94 -44.98 -6.24
CA ILE A 79 -9.34 -43.65 -6.38
C ILE A 79 -9.33 -43.07 -4.97
N ASP A 80 -8.14 -42.99 -4.37
CA ASP A 80 -7.99 -42.78 -2.93
C ASP A 80 -8.71 -41.49 -2.58
N VAL A 81 -9.75 -41.69 -1.78
CA VAL A 81 -10.83 -40.74 -1.54
C VAL A 81 -10.22 -39.48 -0.92
N ALA A 82 -10.58 -38.35 -1.52
CA ALA A 82 -10.33 -36.99 -1.07
C ALA A 82 -8.86 -36.52 -1.09
N ASP A 83 -8.55 -35.65 -2.05
CA ASP A 83 -7.51 -34.62 -1.87
C ASP A 83 -7.98 -33.67 -0.74
N SER A 84 -7.86 -34.17 0.50
CA SER A 84 -8.31 -33.52 1.74
C SER A 84 -7.80 -32.09 1.85
N LEU A 85 -6.59 -31.83 1.36
CA LEU A 85 -6.00 -30.50 1.26
C LEU A 85 -6.83 -29.53 0.42
N PHE A 86 -7.30 -29.94 -0.77
CA PHE A 86 -8.06 -29.05 -1.68
C PHE A 86 -9.48 -28.83 -1.17
N LEU A 87 -10.11 -29.87 -0.61
CA LEU A 87 -11.40 -29.75 0.05
C LEU A 87 -11.35 -28.88 1.30
N ASP A 88 -10.29 -28.99 2.11
CA ASP A 88 -10.09 -28.16 3.29
C ASP A 88 -9.94 -26.67 2.91
N LEU A 89 -9.22 -26.38 1.82
CA LEU A 89 -9.10 -25.02 1.27
C LEU A 89 -10.45 -24.46 0.82
N LEU A 90 -11.23 -25.25 0.05
CA LEU A 90 -12.53 -24.81 -0.48
C LEU A 90 -13.60 -24.65 0.60
N LYS A 91 -13.62 -25.53 1.61
CA LYS A 91 -14.55 -25.43 2.75
C LYS A 91 -14.28 -24.18 3.59
N ASP A 92 -13.00 -23.87 3.84
CA ASP A 92 -12.58 -22.68 4.58
C ASP A 92 -13.00 -21.38 3.86
N GLU A 93 -12.89 -21.34 2.53
CA GLU A 93 -13.35 -20.20 1.72
C GLU A 93 -14.88 -20.00 1.81
N ASN A 94 -15.66 -21.08 1.87
CA ASN A 94 -17.12 -21.03 1.89
C ASN A 94 -17.70 -20.69 3.28
N ASP A 95 -17.08 -21.17 4.36
CA ASP A 95 -17.54 -20.96 5.74
C ASP A 95 -17.17 -19.58 6.32
N GLY A 96 -16.30 -18.82 5.64
CA GLY A 96 -15.98 -17.43 5.96
C GLY A 96 -15.33 -17.21 7.34
N LEU A 97 -14.85 -18.26 8.00
CA LEU A 97 -14.33 -18.22 9.37
C LEU A 97 -13.09 -19.11 9.58
N ALA A 98 -11.95 -18.41 9.58
CA ALA A 98 -10.62 -18.74 10.11
C ALA A 98 -9.82 -19.86 9.43
N GLU A 99 -8.62 -19.46 8.97
CA GLU A 99 -7.42 -20.19 8.50
C GLU A 99 -7.14 -21.54 9.22
N ARG A 100 -8.07 -22.49 9.15
CA ARG A 100 -7.93 -23.82 9.78
C ARG A 100 -7.08 -24.72 8.93
N HIS A 101 -7.06 -24.49 7.63
CA HIS A 101 -6.34 -25.33 6.68
C HIS A 101 -4.82 -25.30 6.94
N TRP A 102 -4.23 -24.17 7.36
CA TRP A 102 -2.82 -24.08 7.76
C TRP A 102 -2.44 -24.95 8.97
N THR A 103 -3.40 -25.28 9.83
CA THR A 103 -3.21 -26.15 11.00
C THR A 103 -3.61 -27.61 10.74
N SER A 104 -4.07 -27.94 9.54
CA SER A 104 -4.56 -29.28 9.20
C SER A 104 -3.40 -30.30 9.07
N PRO A 105 -3.62 -31.57 9.45
CA PRO A 105 -2.66 -32.64 9.18
C PRO A 105 -2.40 -32.84 7.66
N ALA A 106 -3.39 -32.55 6.82
CA ALA A 106 -3.27 -32.58 5.37
C ALA A 106 -2.27 -31.52 4.86
N MET A 107 -2.28 -30.32 5.44
CA MET A 107 -1.31 -29.27 5.15
C MET A 107 0.11 -29.65 5.55
N ALA A 108 0.29 -30.15 6.77
CA ALA A 108 1.60 -30.56 7.25
C ALA A 108 2.22 -31.66 6.38
N SER A 109 1.40 -32.64 5.96
CA SER A 109 1.86 -33.71 5.05
C SER A 109 2.14 -33.18 3.64
N ALA A 110 1.35 -32.23 3.12
CA ALA A 110 1.60 -31.59 1.83
C ALA A 110 2.89 -30.76 1.82
N LEU A 111 3.14 -29.96 2.86
CA LEU A 111 4.39 -29.22 3.03
C LEU A 111 5.59 -30.17 3.16
N GLN A 112 5.47 -31.21 3.98
CA GLN A 112 6.54 -32.20 4.13
C GLN A 112 6.83 -32.92 2.80
N ALA A 113 5.79 -33.26 2.02
CA ALA A 113 5.97 -33.84 0.70
C ALA A 113 6.62 -32.86 -0.29
N ALA A 114 6.19 -31.59 -0.28
CA ALA A 114 6.76 -30.55 -1.14
C ALA A 114 8.24 -30.28 -0.82
N ILE A 115 8.63 -30.30 0.46
CA ILE A 115 10.03 -30.15 0.91
C ILE A 115 10.91 -31.32 0.45
N ASN A 116 10.37 -32.55 0.47
CA ASN A 116 11.13 -33.75 0.14
C ASN A 116 11.13 -34.10 -1.36
N SER A 117 10.37 -33.36 -2.17
CA SER A 117 10.23 -33.58 -3.62
C SER A 117 10.96 -32.50 -4.43
N ALA A 118 11.30 -32.80 -5.69
CA ALA A 118 11.77 -31.79 -6.62
C ALA A 118 10.64 -30.79 -6.90
N GLN A 119 10.81 -29.54 -6.47
CA GLN A 119 9.83 -28.47 -6.67
C GLN A 119 9.54 -28.28 -8.17
N SER A 120 8.27 -28.17 -8.52
CA SER A 120 7.86 -27.85 -9.89
C SER A 120 8.25 -26.41 -10.25
N ASP A 121 8.39 -26.12 -11.54
CA ASP A 121 8.64 -24.74 -12.01
C ASP A 121 7.50 -23.79 -11.62
N ARG A 122 6.24 -24.27 -11.62
CA ARG A 122 5.07 -23.48 -11.22
C ARG A 122 5.09 -23.13 -9.74
N LEU A 123 5.41 -24.09 -8.86
CA LEU A 123 5.53 -23.85 -7.43
C LEU A 123 6.69 -22.89 -7.13
N ARG A 124 7.82 -23.05 -7.83
CA ARG A 124 8.96 -22.15 -7.69
C ARG A 124 8.61 -20.73 -8.11
N GLU A 125 7.84 -20.56 -9.18
CA GLU A 125 7.34 -19.26 -9.62
C GLU A 125 6.34 -18.67 -8.62
N ALA A 126 5.40 -19.48 -8.11
CA ALA A 126 4.44 -19.05 -7.08
C ALA A 126 5.13 -18.60 -5.78
N LEU A 127 6.13 -19.34 -5.30
CA LEU A 127 6.95 -18.97 -4.14
C LEU A 127 7.74 -17.68 -4.36
N HIS A 128 8.11 -17.38 -5.61
CA HIS A 128 8.78 -16.14 -5.97
C HIS A 128 7.79 -14.96 -6.14
N MET A 129 6.57 -15.23 -6.61
CA MET A 129 5.54 -14.21 -6.84
C MET A 129 4.78 -13.82 -5.57
N ALA A 130 4.41 -14.77 -4.71
CA ALA A 130 3.56 -14.52 -3.55
C ALA A 130 4.10 -13.41 -2.61
N PRO A 131 5.40 -13.39 -2.22
CA PRO A 131 5.95 -12.31 -1.41
C PRO A 131 5.85 -10.94 -2.08
N ARG A 132 6.10 -10.87 -3.40
CA ARG A 132 6.04 -9.61 -4.16
C ARG A 132 4.61 -9.08 -4.26
N LEU A 133 3.63 -9.97 -4.43
CA LEU A 133 2.22 -9.60 -4.45
C LEU A 133 1.76 -9.11 -3.08
N LEU A 134 2.21 -9.76 -2.00
CA LEU A 134 1.98 -9.31 -0.62
C LEU A 134 2.61 -7.95 -0.37
N ASP A 135 3.83 -7.69 -0.85
CA ASP A 135 4.48 -6.39 -0.73
C ASP A 135 3.65 -5.29 -1.40
N VAL A 136 3.17 -5.54 -2.63
CA VAL A 136 2.30 -4.60 -3.36
C VAL A 136 0.97 -4.40 -2.63
N TYR A 137 0.39 -5.48 -2.09
CA TYR A 137 -0.83 -5.45 -1.30
C TYR A 137 -0.67 -4.52 -0.08
N PHE A 138 0.34 -4.76 0.76
CA PHE A 138 0.58 -3.96 1.95
C PHE A 138 0.94 -2.50 1.61
N ALA A 139 1.76 -2.27 0.59
CA ALA A 139 2.08 -0.92 0.13
C ALA A 139 0.81 -0.15 -0.30
N THR A 140 -0.11 -0.83 -0.99
CA THR A 140 -1.38 -0.25 -1.42
C THR A 140 -2.32 -0.02 -0.25
N ALA A 141 -2.43 -0.99 0.67
CA ALA A 141 -3.23 -0.91 1.90
C ALA A 141 -2.82 0.31 2.74
N LEU A 142 -1.53 0.41 3.04
CA LEU A 142 -0.95 1.49 3.83
C LEU A 142 -1.15 2.84 3.15
N ARG A 143 -0.98 2.93 1.83
CA ARG A 143 -1.25 4.16 1.07
C ARG A 143 -2.72 4.59 1.19
N ASN A 144 -3.65 3.65 1.12
CA ASN A 144 -5.09 3.92 1.23
C ASN A 144 -5.47 4.37 2.64
N VAL A 145 -4.98 3.68 3.68
CA VAL A 145 -5.19 4.07 5.08
C VAL A 145 -4.62 5.47 5.34
N ARG A 146 -3.39 5.74 4.89
CA ARG A 146 -2.77 7.06 5.03
C ARG A 146 -3.59 8.15 4.36
N LYS A 147 -4.09 7.91 3.14
CA LYS A 147 -4.96 8.87 2.43
C LYS A 147 -6.24 9.15 3.22
N ARG A 148 -6.92 8.09 3.71
CA ARG A 148 -8.14 8.25 4.52
C ARG A 148 -7.88 9.02 5.81
N LEU A 149 -6.76 8.77 6.47
CA LEU A 149 -6.36 9.50 7.67
C LEU A 149 -6.08 10.98 7.37
N SER A 150 -5.39 11.28 6.27
CA SER A 150 -5.18 12.66 5.80
C SER A 150 -6.50 13.36 5.52
N ASP A 151 -7.40 12.73 4.77
CA ASP A 151 -8.73 13.28 4.46
C ASP A 151 -9.53 13.56 5.75
N PHE A 152 -9.46 12.63 6.71
CA PHE A 152 -10.10 12.80 8.02
C PHE A 152 -9.49 13.95 8.82
N MET A 153 -8.16 14.07 8.88
CA MET A 153 -7.49 15.17 9.57
C MET A 153 -7.87 16.53 8.97
N LEU A 154 -7.89 16.64 7.64
CA LEU A 154 -8.31 17.87 6.96
C LEU A 154 -9.77 18.21 7.29
N ALA A 155 -10.67 17.23 7.25
CA ALA A 155 -12.06 17.41 7.62
C ALA A 155 -12.22 17.81 9.10
N ALA A 156 -11.36 17.29 9.99
CA ALA A 156 -11.34 17.65 11.41
C ALA A 156 -10.90 19.09 11.61
N PHE A 157 -9.83 19.56 10.93
CA PHE A 157 -9.40 20.96 10.98
C PHE A 157 -10.46 21.92 10.41
N GLN A 158 -11.14 21.52 9.32
CA GLN A 158 -12.24 22.31 8.77
C GLN A 158 -13.41 22.46 9.73
N ARG A 159 -13.76 21.40 10.47
CA ARG A 159 -14.85 21.42 11.45
C ARG A 159 -14.48 22.13 12.75
N CYS A 160 -13.24 21.95 13.20
CA CYS A 160 -12.73 22.49 14.46
C CYS A 160 -11.36 23.15 14.23
N PRO A 161 -11.32 24.42 13.78
CA PRO A 161 -10.08 25.15 13.53
C PRO A 161 -9.14 25.18 14.75
N ASP A 162 -9.69 25.25 15.96
CA ASP A 162 -8.96 25.26 17.23
C ASP A 162 -8.04 24.03 17.40
N PHE A 163 -8.28 22.93 16.69
CA PHE A 163 -7.37 21.78 16.72
C PHE A 163 -5.98 22.12 16.22
N VAL A 164 -5.84 23.09 15.31
CA VAL A 164 -4.52 23.56 14.86
C VAL A 164 -3.74 24.17 16.02
N SER A 165 -4.41 24.91 16.91
CA SER A 165 -3.74 25.53 18.05
C SER A 165 -3.43 24.50 19.15
N LEU A 166 -4.34 23.57 19.41
CA LEU A 166 -4.15 22.49 20.38
C LEU A 166 -3.01 21.54 19.98
N LEU A 167 -2.91 21.22 18.68
CA LEU A 167 -1.91 20.32 18.13
C LEU A 167 -0.63 21.04 17.68
N LYS A 168 -0.40 22.29 18.11
CA LYS A 168 0.77 23.09 17.73
C LYS A 168 2.09 22.32 17.81
N LYS A 169 2.37 21.70 18.96
CA LYS A 169 3.63 20.97 19.20
C LYS A 169 3.83 19.83 18.17
N PRO A 170 2.93 18.85 18.08
CA PRO A 170 3.09 17.78 17.10
C PRO A 170 3.07 18.27 15.65
N ILE A 171 2.41 19.40 15.35
CA ILE A 171 2.47 20.02 14.02
C ILE A 171 3.89 20.53 13.73
N ILE A 172 4.49 21.30 14.64
CA ILE A 172 5.85 21.85 14.49
C ILE A 172 6.87 20.71 14.35
N ASP A 173 6.79 19.67 15.18
CA ASP A 173 7.69 18.52 15.11
C ASP A 173 7.61 17.84 13.73
N ARG A 174 6.40 17.68 13.20
CA ARG A 174 6.18 17.06 11.87
C ARG A 174 6.61 17.95 10.72
N LEU A 175 6.58 19.28 10.87
CA LEU A 175 7.14 20.20 9.87
C LEU A 175 8.67 20.11 9.81
N GLY A 176 9.34 19.91 10.94
CA GLY A 176 10.80 19.71 10.98
C GLY A 176 11.28 18.46 10.24
N GLU A 177 10.43 17.43 10.17
CA GLU A 177 10.73 16.16 9.49
C GLU A 177 10.36 16.16 7.98
N ALA A 178 10.01 17.32 7.40
CA ALA A 178 9.42 17.41 6.06
C ALA A 178 10.29 16.82 4.94
N TYR A 179 11.61 16.76 5.11
CA TYR A 179 12.56 16.27 4.08
C TYR A 179 13.00 14.82 4.24
N ASP A 180 12.62 14.15 5.32
CA ASP A 180 13.08 12.80 5.63
C ASP A 180 12.53 11.77 4.63
N SER A 181 11.28 11.96 4.19
CA SER A 181 10.61 11.03 3.26
C SER A 181 9.49 11.71 2.49
N PRO A 182 9.14 11.24 1.27
CA PRO A 182 8.05 11.82 0.49
C PRO A 182 6.69 11.73 1.20
N ALA A 183 6.51 10.74 2.06
CA ALA A 183 5.32 10.60 2.91
C ALA A 183 5.19 11.75 3.91
N LYS A 184 6.30 12.09 4.57
CA LYS A 184 6.37 13.19 5.53
C LYS A 184 6.25 14.55 4.85
N THR A 185 6.84 14.70 3.64
CA THR A 185 6.66 15.92 2.83
C THR A 185 5.19 16.15 2.51
N GLU A 186 4.46 15.13 2.06
CA GLU A 186 3.04 15.28 1.74
C GLU A 186 2.21 15.63 2.98
N LEU A 187 2.51 15.05 4.14
CA LEU A 187 1.89 15.46 5.41
C LEU A 187 2.21 16.93 5.74
N ALA A 188 3.45 17.35 5.61
CA ALA A 188 3.87 18.73 5.86
C ALA A 188 3.14 19.74 4.95
N LEU A 189 2.88 19.38 3.68
CA LEU A 189 2.05 20.19 2.78
C LEU A 189 0.64 20.39 3.34
N GLN A 190 0.00 19.32 3.79
CA GLN A 190 -1.35 19.38 4.36
C GLN A 190 -1.38 20.22 5.65
N LEU A 191 -0.35 20.09 6.50
CA LEU A 191 -0.21 20.89 7.71
C LEU A 191 0.02 22.38 7.41
N CYS A 192 0.87 22.71 6.45
CA CYS A 192 1.08 24.10 5.99
C CYS A 192 -0.23 24.72 5.51
N TRP A 193 -1.00 23.97 4.70
CA TRP A 193 -2.32 24.41 4.25
C TRP A 193 -3.26 24.66 5.43
N ALA A 194 -3.36 23.73 6.37
CA ALA A 194 -4.23 23.85 7.54
C ALA A 194 -3.86 25.06 8.42
N ILE A 195 -2.56 25.29 8.67
CA ILE A 195 -2.07 26.45 9.43
C ILE A 195 -2.49 27.76 8.75
N GLY A 196 -2.25 27.87 7.45
CA GLY A 196 -2.58 29.08 6.69
C GLY A 196 -4.08 29.32 6.64
N GLU A 197 -4.87 28.28 6.34
CA GLU A 197 -6.29 28.43 6.11
C GLU A 197 -7.09 28.73 7.37
N HIS A 198 -6.65 28.16 8.49
CA HIS A 198 -7.29 28.34 9.80
C HIS A 198 -6.56 29.36 10.68
N GLY A 199 -5.61 30.12 10.14
CA GLY A 199 -4.90 31.17 10.87
C GLY A 199 -4.21 30.69 12.15
N GLY A 200 -3.67 29.46 12.16
CA GLY A 200 -3.03 28.88 13.35
C GLY A 200 -3.99 28.51 14.49
N GLY A 201 -5.26 28.31 14.16
CA GLY A 201 -6.33 27.97 15.10
C GLY A 201 -7.31 29.11 15.39
N GLY A 202 -7.29 30.20 14.61
CA GLY A 202 -8.23 31.32 14.71
C GLY A 202 -7.67 32.56 15.41
N MET A 203 -8.50 33.61 15.49
CA MET A 203 -8.10 34.96 15.94
C MET A 203 -7.71 35.03 17.43
N SER A 204 -8.18 34.09 18.25
CA SER A 204 -7.88 34.02 19.69
C SER A 204 -6.48 33.48 20.00
N HIS A 205 -5.86 32.74 19.07
CA HIS A 205 -4.63 31.98 19.31
C HIS A 205 -3.37 32.68 18.80
N LYS A 206 -3.19 33.96 19.16
CA LYS A 206 -2.09 34.81 18.64
C LYS A 206 -0.69 34.26 18.93
N ASP A 207 -0.45 33.80 20.15
CA ASP A 207 0.87 33.28 20.55
C ASP A 207 1.21 32.00 19.80
N VAL A 208 0.22 31.12 19.62
CA VAL A 208 0.36 29.89 18.84
C VAL A 208 0.61 30.20 17.37
N ALA A 209 -0.13 31.15 16.79
CA ALA A 209 0.10 31.61 15.43
C ALA A 209 1.51 32.18 15.24
N ARG A 210 2.05 32.88 16.23
CA ARG A 210 3.44 33.40 16.20
C ARG A 210 4.47 32.27 16.18
N GLU A 211 4.32 31.26 17.04
CA GLU A 211 5.22 30.10 17.05
C GLU A 211 5.12 29.27 15.76
N LEU A 212 3.92 29.07 15.22
CA LEU A 212 3.71 28.41 13.94
C LEU A 212 4.35 29.20 12.79
N PHE A 213 4.25 30.54 12.82
CA PHE A 213 4.92 31.41 11.87
C PHE A 213 6.44 31.23 11.93
N GLU A 214 7.02 31.17 13.13
CA GLU A 214 8.46 30.97 13.33
C GLU A 214 8.94 29.64 12.75
N SER A 215 8.18 28.57 13.01
CA SER A 215 8.47 27.25 12.42
C SER A 215 8.38 27.28 10.88
N LEU A 216 7.35 27.92 10.32
CA LEU A 216 7.22 28.08 8.86
C LEU A 216 8.34 28.94 8.26
N GLU A 217 8.79 29.97 8.96
CA GLU A 217 9.91 30.83 8.54
C GLU A 217 11.24 30.08 8.55
N LEU A 218 11.48 29.23 9.55
CA LEU A 218 12.65 28.35 9.58
C LEU A 218 12.62 27.39 8.39
N LEU A 219 11.50 26.70 8.19
CA LEU A 219 11.31 25.79 7.06
C LEU A 219 11.49 26.50 5.71
N LEU A 220 11.05 27.76 5.61
CA LEU A 220 11.25 28.59 4.43
C LEU A 220 12.73 28.80 4.14
N TYR A 221 13.52 29.19 5.14
CA TYR A 221 14.94 29.46 4.96
C TYR A 221 15.76 28.19 4.72
N GLU A 222 15.41 27.08 5.39
CA GLU A 222 16.01 25.78 5.12
C GLU A 222 15.77 25.33 3.66
N ASN A 223 14.54 25.47 3.16
CA ASN A 223 14.21 25.19 1.75
C ASN A 223 15.12 25.95 0.78
N LEU A 224 15.37 27.24 1.03
CA LEU A 224 16.21 28.08 0.18
C LEU A 224 17.68 27.67 0.22
N LEU A 225 18.20 27.35 1.42
CA LEU A 225 19.57 26.90 1.61
C LEU A 225 19.81 25.55 0.94
N SER A 226 18.88 24.61 1.09
CA SER A 226 18.95 23.30 0.43
C SER A 226 18.89 23.42 -1.09
N SER A 227 18.12 24.37 -1.65
CA SER A 227 18.09 24.63 -3.09
C SER A 227 19.44 25.10 -3.65
N ARG A 228 20.28 25.77 -2.83
CA ARG A 228 21.66 26.14 -3.22
C ARG A 228 22.62 24.97 -3.16
N LEU A 229 22.52 24.15 -2.10
CA LEU A 229 23.40 22.99 -1.91
C LEU A 229 23.09 21.86 -2.90
N GLY A 230 21.84 21.73 -3.35
CA GLY A 230 21.43 20.79 -4.41
C GLY A 230 21.95 21.13 -5.81
N LEU A 231 22.47 22.34 -6.04
CA LEU A 231 23.18 22.72 -7.27
C LEU A 231 24.67 22.31 -7.26
N SER A 232 25.19 21.82 -6.13
CA SER A 232 26.61 21.52 -5.94
C SER A 232 26.92 20.02 -5.76
N ARG A 233 25.99 19.10 -6.08
CA ARG A 233 26.21 17.65 -5.95
C ARG A 233 26.26 16.97 -7.32
N ASP A 234 27.38 16.28 -7.56
CA ASP A 234 27.73 15.58 -8.81
C ASP A 234 26.71 14.53 -9.28
N PRO A 235 26.66 14.24 -10.60
CA PRO A 235 25.57 13.54 -11.27
C PRO A 235 25.71 12.00 -11.18
N ILE A 236 25.72 11.45 -9.96
CA ILE A 236 25.76 9.99 -9.77
C ILE A 236 24.56 9.54 -8.92
N SER A 237 23.35 9.69 -9.47
CA SER A 237 22.10 8.93 -9.17
C SER A 237 20.87 9.65 -9.74
N SER A 238 20.56 9.42 -11.03
CA SER A 238 19.61 10.27 -11.77
C SER A 238 18.12 9.98 -11.58
N ASP A 239 17.71 8.90 -10.90
CA ASP A 239 16.28 8.52 -10.89
C ASP A 239 15.44 9.18 -9.78
N GLY A 240 16.06 9.80 -8.77
CA GLY A 240 15.35 10.44 -7.64
C GLY A 240 15.40 11.97 -7.61
N GLU A 241 16.35 12.58 -8.34
CA GLU A 241 16.63 14.02 -8.38
C GLU A 241 15.44 14.90 -8.84
N PRO A 242 14.75 14.61 -9.96
CA PRO A 242 13.68 15.49 -10.45
C PRO A 242 12.44 15.47 -9.54
N PHE A 243 12.12 14.31 -8.95
CA PHE A 243 10.99 14.17 -8.03
C PHE A 243 11.23 14.93 -6.71
N ARG A 244 12.48 14.92 -6.22
CA ARG A 244 12.88 15.67 -5.02
C ARG A 244 12.83 17.18 -5.23
N LYS A 245 13.30 17.67 -6.39
CA LYS A 245 13.22 19.10 -6.76
C LYS A 245 11.77 19.57 -6.90
N SER A 246 10.91 18.78 -7.54
CA SER A 246 9.48 19.09 -7.69
C SER A 246 8.75 19.15 -6.34
N SER A 247 8.99 18.18 -5.45
CA SER A 247 8.39 18.16 -4.12
C SER A 247 8.87 19.32 -3.22
N GLN A 248 10.14 19.71 -3.32
CA GLN A 248 10.68 20.87 -2.63
C GLN A 248 10.04 22.18 -3.11
N ALA A 249 9.88 22.37 -4.42
CA ALA A 249 9.20 23.55 -4.98
C ALA A 249 7.73 23.62 -4.54
N ARG A 250 7.03 22.48 -4.50
CA ARG A 250 5.66 22.40 -3.96
C ARG A 250 5.63 22.81 -2.49
N LEU A 251 6.55 22.28 -1.66
CA LEU A 251 6.62 22.64 -0.24
C LEU A 251 6.86 24.14 -0.03
N LEU A 252 7.81 24.72 -0.79
CA LEU A 252 8.07 26.15 -0.75
C LEU A 252 6.81 26.99 -1.05
N CYS A 253 6.04 26.60 -2.08
CA CYS A 253 4.80 27.29 -2.44
C CYS A 253 3.77 27.25 -1.30
N PHE A 254 3.60 26.08 -0.66
CA PHE A 254 2.68 25.92 0.48
C PHE A 254 3.13 26.72 1.70
N VAL A 255 4.43 26.72 2.02
CA VAL A 255 4.98 27.50 3.14
C VAL A 255 4.79 29.00 2.90
N VAL A 256 5.09 29.50 1.71
CA VAL A 256 4.87 30.91 1.34
C VAL A 256 3.40 31.30 1.46
N THR A 257 2.51 30.44 0.96
CA THR A 257 1.06 30.66 1.04
C THR A 257 0.58 30.65 2.50
N ALA A 258 1.08 29.72 3.31
CA ALA A 258 0.74 29.63 4.72
C ALA A 258 1.19 30.88 5.49
N ILE A 259 2.43 31.33 5.29
CA ILE A 259 2.98 32.56 5.87
C ILE A 259 2.12 33.77 5.48
N ALA A 260 1.77 33.90 4.20
CA ALA A 260 0.96 35.00 3.71
C ALA A 260 -0.44 35.00 4.34
N LYS A 261 -1.12 33.84 4.34
CA LYS A 261 -2.46 33.72 4.95
C LYS A 261 -2.44 33.95 6.46
N LEU A 262 -1.46 33.39 7.15
CA LEU A 262 -1.30 33.57 8.59
C LEU A 262 -1.09 35.04 8.96
N ALA A 263 -0.33 35.78 8.15
CA ALA A 263 -0.14 37.22 8.30
C ALA A 263 -1.38 38.06 7.94
N THR A 264 -2.27 37.56 7.06
CA THR A 264 -3.56 38.22 6.82
C THR A 264 -4.53 38.02 7.98
N TYR A 265 -4.52 36.85 8.62
CA TYR A 265 -5.30 36.58 9.83
C TYR A 265 -4.76 37.39 11.02
N HIS A 266 -3.44 37.32 11.26
CA HIS A 266 -2.77 37.99 12.37
C HIS A 266 -1.92 39.15 11.86
N ARG A 267 -2.51 40.35 11.80
CA ARG A 267 -1.88 41.56 11.22
C ARG A 267 -0.54 41.94 11.87
N GLU A 268 -0.30 41.54 13.11
CA GLU A 268 0.99 41.74 13.80
C GLU A 268 2.16 41.01 13.14
N LEU A 269 1.89 39.92 12.41
CA LEU A 269 2.90 39.14 11.69
C LEU A 269 3.23 39.74 10.31
N LEU A 270 2.42 40.70 9.82
CA LEU A 270 2.54 41.26 8.46
C LEU A 270 3.92 41.89 8.17
N PRO A 271 4.53 42.70 9.05
CA PRO A 271 5.86 43.26 8.78
C PRO A 271 6.91 42.15 8.63
N ARG A 272 6.87 41.14 9.50
CA ARG A 272 7.78 39.99 9.47
C ARG A 272 7.59 39.20 8.18
N ALA A 273 6.36 38.84 7.84
CA ALA A 273 6.01 38.15 6.59
C ALA A 273 6.54 38.87 5.34
N ARG A 274 6.39 40.20 5.27
CA ARG A 274 6.94 40.99 4.16
C ARG A 274 8.45 40.86 4.06
N VAL A 275 9.17 40.90 5.17
CA VAL A 275 10.63 40.73 5.19
C VAL A 275 11.02 39.31 4.76
N SER A 276 10.36 38.28 5.29
CA SER A 276 10.65 36.88 4.94
C SER A 276 10.42 36.61 3.46
N LEU A 277 9.31 37.11 2.90
CA LEU A 277 8.97 36.95 1.48
C LEU A 277 9.82 37.84 0.55
N ALA A 278 10.16 39.06 0.96
CA ALA A 278 11.07 39.91 0.18
C ALA A 278 12.45 39.27 0.03
N LYS A 279 12.98 38.64 1.09
CA LYS A 279 14.23 37.87 1.02
C LYS A 279 14.14 36.73 -0.01
N LEU A 280 12.99 36.07 -0.17
CA LEU A 280 12.78 35.07 -1.23
C LEU A 280 12.92 35.66 -2.62
N SER A 281 12.25 36.79 -2.87
CA SER A 281 12.30 37.45 -4.18
C SER A 281 13.72 37.90 -4.52
N ALA A 282 14.44 38.47 -3.55
CA ALA A 282 15.84 38.84 -3.71
C ALA A 282 16.72 37.62 -3.99
N TYR A 283 16.47 36.49 -3.30
CA TYR A 283 17.21 35.25 -3.48
C TYR A 283 17.02 34.63 -4.87
N ASN A 284 15.78 34.56 -5.36
CA ASN A 284 15.48 34.06 -6.70
C ASN A 284 16.08 34.95 -7.80
N LEU A 285 16.05 36.28 -7.61
CA LEU A 285 16.68 37.22 -8.53
C LEU A 285 18.21 37.04 -8.57
N LEU A 286 18.83 36.75 -7.43
CA LEU A 286 20.27 36.55 -7.31
C LEU A 286 20.74 35.21 -7.91
N ILE A 287 19.88 34.18 -7.92
CA ILE A 287 20.13 32.92 -8.65
C ILE A 287 20.05 33.16 -10.17
N LEU A 288 18.99 33.81 -10.66
CA LEU A 288 18.82 34.13 -12.08
C LEU A 288 19.92 35.05 -12.64
N THR A 289 20.41 36.00 -11.86
CA THR A 289 21.50 36.91 -12.27
C THR A 289 22.90 36.30 -12.08
N GLY A 290 23.04 35.28 -11.23
CA GLY A 290 24.28 34.50 -11.08
C GLY A 290 24.56 33.58 -12.26
N ASP A 291 23.51 33.02 -12.89
CA ASP A 291 23.63 32.19 -14.11
C ASP A 291 23.95 33.02 -15.36
N LEU A 292 23.68 34.33 -15.36
CA LEU A 292 24.02 35.25 -16.47
C LEU A 292 25.47 35.77 -16.41
N ARG A 293 26.26 35.38 -15.41
CA ARG A 293 27.69 35.78 -15.26
C ARG A 293 28.68 34.62 -15.43
N ARG A 294 28.30 33.53 -16.10
CA ARG A 294 29.25 32.53 -16.60
C ARG A 294 29.24 32.46 -18.11
#